data_AF-A0A6S6U303-F1
#
_entry.id   AF-A0A6S6U303-F1
#
_cell.length_a   1.000
_cell.length_b   1.000
_cell.length_c   1.000
_cell.angle_alpha   90.00
_cell.angle_beta   90.00
_cell.angle_gamma   90.00
#
_symmetry.space_group_name_H-M   'P 1'
#
loop_
_entity.id
_entity.type
_entity.pdbx_description
1 polymer ?
#
loop_
_entity_poly.entity_id
_entity_poly.type
_entity_poly.pdbx_seq_one_letter_code
_entity_poly.pdbx_strand_id
1 'polypeptide(L)'
;MKKQQQSFSQQEVTFKGIGLFPEGLEKIFLAIYIILLPYITGVIFLFFYVGSGDTETFMSLSKDSSFMLTWIIGYEILAVLIILYIIKSAIKFSINKKSSTKVRGADENFRRP
;
A
#
# COMPACT_ATOMS: atom_id res chain seq x y z
N MET A 1 41.94 -0.65 -3.72
CA MET A 1 40.69 -1.07 -4.41
C MET A 1 39.52 -0.36 -3.74
N LYS A 2 38.67 0.36 -4.49
CA LYS A 2 37.56 1.18 -3.98
C LYS A 2 36.41 0.30 -3.43
N LYS A 3 35.90 0.60 -2.23
CA LYS A 3 34.64 0.02 -1.70
C LYS A 3 33.52 0.39 -2.65
N GLN A 4 32.94 -0.59 -3.37
CA GLN A 4 31.71 -0.36 -4.11
C GLN A 4 30.58 -0.11 -3.11
N GLN A 5 30.00 1.09 -3.14
CA GLN A 5 28.80 1.41 -2.39
C GLN A 5 27.64 0.61 -2.98
N GLN A 6 27.08 -0.33 -2.21
CA GLN A 6 25.82 -0.97 -2.57
C GLN A 6 24.76 0.13 -2.74
N SER A 7 24.27 0.31 -3.96
CA SER A 7 23.21 1.26 -4.27
C SER A 7 21.87 0.68 -3.81
N PHE A 8 21.00 1.51 -3.23
CA PHE A 8 19.63 1.12 -2.86
C PHE A 8 18.86 0.46 -4.03
N SER A 9 19.19 0.82 -5.28
CA SER A 9 18.58 0.24 -6.47
C SER A 9 19.06 -1.17 -6.84
N GLN A 10 20.10 -1.69 -6.19
CA GLN A 10 20.66 -3.04 -6.43
C GLN A 10 20.21 -4.06 -5.39
N GLN A 11 19.24 -3.72 -4.55
CA GLN A 11 18.73 -4.65 -3.55
C GLN A 11 17.87 -5.73 -4.23
N GLU A 12 18.34 -6.98 -4.18
CA GLU A 12 17.54 -8.12 -4.63
C GLU A 12 16.29 -8.25 -3.76
N VAL A 13 15.13 -7.92 -4.34
CA VAL A 13 13.84 -8.16 -3.71
C VAL A 13 13.57 -9.66 -3.80
N THR A 14 13.75 -10.35 -2.69
CA THR A 14 13.51 -11.78 -2.60
C THR A 14 12.04 -12.02 -2.23
N PHE A 15 11.27 -12.67 -3.10
CA PHE A 15 9.88 -13.04 -2.82
C PHE A 15 9.74 -14.43 -2.18
N LYS A 16 10.87 -15.11 -1.95
CA LYS A 16 10.91 -16.44 -1.30
C LYS A 16 10.26 -16.40 0.08
N GLY A 17 9.29 -17.29 0.28
CA GLY A 17 8.55 -17.44 1.53
C GLY A 17 7.19 -16.75 1.58
N ILE A 18 6.84 -15.95 0.56
CA ILE A 18 5.48 -15.42 0.41
C ILE A 18 4.70 -16.43 -0.45
N GLY A 19 3.89 -17.29 0.16
CA GLY A 19 3.12 -18.35 -0.53
C GLY A 19 2.15 -17.86 -1.63
N LEU A 20 2.08 -16.55 -1.87
CA LEU A 20 1.32 -15.90 -2.94
C LEU A 20 2.07 -15.81 -4.28
N PHE A 21 3.35 -16.18 -4.33
CA PHE A 21 4.19 -16.15 -5.53
C PHE A 21 4.81 -17.52 -5.79
N PRO A 22 4.28 -18.32 -6.73
CA PRO A 22 4.92 -19.57 -7.11
C PRO A 22 6.32 -19.33 -7.69
N GLU A 23 7.26 -20.20 -7.32
CA GLU A 23 8.67 -20.07 -7.71
C GLU A 23 8.81 -20.03 -9.24
N GLY A 24 9.57 -19.05 -9.74
CA GLY A 24 9.80 -18.86 -11.18
C GLY A 24 8.70 -18.10 -11.93
N LEU A 25 7.54 -17.85 -11.32
CA LEU A 25 6.42 -17.10 -11.93
C LEU A 25 6.15 -15.74 -11.27
N GLU A 26 7.03 -15.32 -10.35
CA GLU A 26 6.88 -14.09 -9.54
C GLU A 26 6.48 -12.87 -10.38
N LYS A 27 7.18 -12.62 -11.49
CA LYS A 27 6.94 -11.46 -12.37
C LYS A 27 5.57 -11.49 -13.04
N ILE A 28 5.10 -12.68 -13.43
CA ILE A 28 3.81 -12.87 -14.08
C ILE A 28 2.68 -12.61 -13.08
N PHE A 29 2.81 -13.17 -11.88
CA PHE A 29 1.85 -12.92 -10.78
C PHE A 29 1.83 -11.45 -10.39
N LEU A 30 2.99 -10.78 -10.35
CA LEU A 30 3.06 -9.35 -10.09
C LEU A 30 2.31 -8.53 -11.13
N ALA A 31 2.47 -8.84 -12.42
CA ALA A 31 1.72 -8.20 -13.50
C ALA A 31 0.20 -8.45 -13.37
N ILE A 32 -0.19 -9.68 -13.06
CA ILE A 32 -1.59 -10.05 -12.82
C ILE A 32 -2.16 -9.23 -11.65
N TYR A 33 -1.43 -9.13 -10.54
CA TYR A 33 -1.88 -8.35 -9.38
C TYR A 33 -1.99 -6.86 -9.71
N ILE A 34 -1.05 -6.29 -10.46
CA ILE A 34 -1.10 -4.89 -10.89
C ILE A 34 -2.39 -4.60 -11.67
N ILE A 35 -2.88 -5.55 -12.47
CA ILE A 35 -4.09 -5.36 -13.27
C ILE A 35 -5.35 -5.67 -12.44
N LEU A 36 -5.37 -6.79 -11.72
CA LEU A 36 -6.56 -7.30 -11.03
C LEU A 36 -6.91 -6.51 -9.77
N LEU A 37 -5.93 -6.15 -8.93
CA LEU A 37 -6.21 -5.45 -7.67
C LEU A 37 -6.99 -4.15 -7.86
N PRO A 38 -6.55 -3.23 -8.74
CA PRO A 38 -7.28 -2.01 -9.02
C PRO A 38 -8.65 -2.31 -9.60
N TYR A 39 -8.75 -3.24 -10.54
CA TYR A 39 -10.03 -3.58 -11.15
C TYR A 39 -11.07 -4.06 -10.12
N ILE A 40 -10.69 -5.01 -9.26
CA ILE A 40 -11.55 -5.53 -8.19
C ILE A 40 -11.94 -4.40 -7.23
N THR A 41 -10.98 -3.56 -6.85
CA THR A 41 -11.24 -2.41 -5.96
C THR A 41 -12.22 -1.42 -6.59
N GLY A 42 -12.04 -1.12 -7.87
CA GLY A 42 -12.94 -0.24 -8.63
C GLY A 42 -14.35 -0.79 -8.74
N VAL A 43 -14.50 -2.09 -9.04
CA VAL A 43 -15.81 -2.75 -9.10
C VAL A 43 -16.51 -2.71 -7.73
N ILE A 44 -15.81 -3.06 -6.66
CA ILE A 44 -16.35 -3.01 -5.29
C ILE A 44 -16.79 -1.58 -4.95
N PHE A 45 -15.98 -0.58 -5.28
CA PHE A 45 -16.31 0.82 -5.05
C PHE A 45 -17.51 1.29 -5.86
N LEU A 46 -17.56 0.97 -7.16
CA LEU A 46 -18.71 1.31 -7.98
C LEU A 46 -19.99 0.65 -7.46
N PHE A 47 -19.91 -0.60 -7.00
CA PHE A 47 -21.07 -1.30 -6.45
C PHE A 47 -21.57 -0.68 -5.15
N PHE A 48 -20.69 -0.55 -4.14
CA PHE A 48 -21.11 -0.09 -2.81
C PHE A 48 -21.29 1.43 -2.71
N TYR A 49 -20.44 2.21 -3.36
CA TYR A 49 -20.41 3.66 -3.19
C TYR A 49 -21.26 4.40 -4.24
N VAL A 50 -21.18 3.99 -5.51
CA VAL A 50 -21.93 4.65 -6.59
C VAL A 50 -23.30 4.02 -6.78
N GLY A 51 -23.36 2.69 -6.88
CA GLY A 51 -24.59 1.92 -7.02
C GLY A 51 -25.39 1.76 -5.74
N SER A 52 -24.89 2.26 -4.60
CA SER A 52 -25.54 2.14 -3.28
C SER A 52 -25.90 0.69 -2.89
N GLY A 53 -25.18 -0.30 -3.43
CA GLY A 53 -25.45 -1.73 -3.22
C GLY A 53 -26.65 -2.28 -4.00
N ASP A 54 -27.32 -1.47 -4.83
CA ASP A 54 -28.42 -1.91 -5.69
C ASP A 54 -27.88 -2.55 -6.97
N THR A 55 -28.30 -3.79 -7.23
CA THR A 55 -27.81 -4.58 -8.36
C THR A 55 -28.34 -4.06 -9.69
N GLU A 56 -29.55 -3.51 -9.74
CA GLU A 56 -30.13 -2.95 -10.96
C GLU A 56 -29.38 -1.68 -11.39
N THR A 57 -29.17 -0.76 -10.46
CA THR A 57 -28.40 0.47 -10.66
C THR A 57 -26.96 0.16 -11.05
N PHE A 58 -26.31 -0.78 -10.34
CA PHE A 58 -24.95 -1.20 -10.68
C PHE A 58 -24.86 -1.82 -12.07
N MET A 59 -25.82 -2.65 -12.47
CA MET A 59 -25.79 -3.29 -13.78
C MET A 59 -26.07 -2.30 -14.92
N SER A 60 -26.89 -1.27 -14.68
CA SER A 60 -27.04 -0.14 -15.61
C SER A 60 -25.73 0.63 -15.74
N LEU A 61 -25.12 1.01 -14.61
CA LEU A 61 -23.86 1.75 -14.58
C LEU A 61 -22.72 0.95 -15.21
N SER A 62 -22.68 -0.36 -14.98
CA SER A 62 -21.62 -1.25 -15.48
C SER A 62 -21.68 -1.43 -17.00
N LYS A 63 -22.87 -1.33 -17.60
CA LYS A 63 -23.02 -1.35 -19.07
C LYS A 63 -22.43 -0.10 -19.72
N ASP A 64 -22.55 1.05 -19.04
CA ASP A 64 -22.03 2.33 -19.52
C ASP A 64 -20.56 2.56 -19.14
N SER A 65 -20.12 2.02 -18.00
CA SER A 65 -18.74 2.14 -17.54
C SER A 65 -17.82 1.22 -18.34
N SER A 66 -16.87 1.81 -19.07
CA SER A 66 -15.79 1.05 -19.71
C SER A 66 -14.90 0.40 -18.66
N PHE A 67 -14.40 -0.82 -18.94
CA PHE A 67 -13.41 -1.52 -18.13
C PHE A 67 -12.26 -0.62 -17.69
N MET A 68 -11.77 0.23 -18.61
CA MET A 68 -10.66 1.15 -18.36
C MET A 68 -11.01 2.21 -17.30
N LEU A 69 -12.26 2.68 -17.26
CA LEU A 69 -12.71 3.68 -16.30
C LEU A 69 -12.81 3.08 -14.90
N THR A 70 -13.40 1.89 -14.77
CA THR A 70 -13.44 1.14 -13.51
C THR A 70 -12.04 0.83 -12.99
N TRP A 71 -11.12 0.48 -13.88
CA TRP A 71 -9.72 0.20 -13.53
C TRP A 71 -8.98 1.45 -13.01
N ILE A 72 -9.13 2.60 -13.67
CA ILE A 72 -8.54 3.88 -13.24
C ILE A 72 -9.08 4.30 -11.87
N ILE A 73 -10.40 4.24 -11.66
CA ILE A 73 -11.03 4.53 -10.36
C ILE A 73 -10.44 3.65 -9.26
N GLY A 74 -10.24 2.36 -9.57
CA GLY A 74 -9.60 1.42 -8.66
C GLY A 74 -8.20 1.84 -8.21
N TYR A 75 -7.38 2.36 -9.11
CA TYR A 75 -6.05 2.87 -8.76
C TYR A 75 -6.11 4.11 -7.87
N GLU A 76 -7.01 5.04 -8.14
CA GLU A 76 -7.17 6.24 -7.32
C GLU A 76 -7.48 5.88 -5.86
N ILE A 77 -8.40 4.93 -5.67
CA ILE A 77 -8.76 4.46 -4.33
C ILE A 77 -7.57 3.79 -3.63
N LEU A 78 -6.87 2.89 -4.32
CA LEU A 78 -5.68 2.25 -3.78
C LEU A 78 -4.59 3.27 -3.44
N ALA A 79 -4.36 4.25 -4.30
CA ALA A 79 -3.37 5.31 -4.08
C ALA A 79 -3.71 6.13 -2.82
N VAL A 80 -4.97 6.54 -2.66
CA VAL A 80 -5.43 7.26 -1.46
C VAL A 80 -5.22 6.43 -0.22
N LEU A 81 -5.56 5.13 -0.23
CA LEU A 81 -5.35 4.24 0.91
C LEU A 81 -3.86 4.08 1.26
N ILE A 82 -3.00 3.95 0.25
CA ILE A 82 -1.54 3.86 0.43
C ILE A 82 -0.99 5.16 1.02
N ILE A 83 -1.41 6.31 0.52
CA ILE A 83 -0.99 7.62 1.03
C ILE A 83 -1.43 7.78 2.48
N LEU A 84 -2.68 7.46 2.81
CA LEU A 84 -3.18 7.49 4.19
C LEU A 84 -2.39 6.56 5.11
N TYR A 85 -2.02 5.37 4.61
CA TYR A 85 -1.20 4.42 5.36
C TYR A 85 0.22 4.97 5.63
N ILE A 86 0.86 5.58 4.63
CA ILE A 86 2.16 6.22 4.77
C ILE A 86 2.10 7.35 5.80
N ILE A 87 1.10 8.23 5.71
CA ILE A 87 0.89 9.33 6.66
C ILE A 87 0.69 8.78 8.08
N LYS A 88 -0.18 7.77 8.25
CA LYS A 88 -0.40 7.11 9.54
C LYS A 88 0.88 6.53 10.12
N SER A 89 1.69 5.88 9.29
CA SER A 89 2.99 5.32 9.69
C SER A 89 3.97 6.42 10.12
N ALA A 90 4.05 7.52 9.36
CA ALA A 90 4.91 8.66 9.67
C ALA A 90 4.52 9.34 10.99
N ILE A 91 3.21 9.54 11.23
CA ILE A 91 2.70 10.09 12.49
C ILE A 91 3.08 9.17 13.66
N LYS A 92 2.82 7.86 13.54
CA LYS A 92 3.16 6.87 14.58
C LYS A 92 4.65 6.86 14.90
N PHE A 93 5.51 6.93 13.88
CA PHE A 93 6.96 7.00 14.05
C PHE A 93 7.38 8.27 14.80
N SER A 94 6.81 9.43 14.47
CA SER A 94 7.08 10.71 15.14
C SER A 94 6.69 10.70 16.62
N ILE A 95 5.52 10.13 16.94
CA ILE A 95 5.04 9.99 18.33
C ILE A 95 6.00 9.10 19.14
N ASN A 96 6.40 7.94 18.60
CA ASN A 96 7.32 7.02 19.27
C ASN A 96 8.72 7.63 19.50
N LYS A 97 9.19 8.51 18.60
CA LYS A 97 10.45 9.23 18.80
C LYS A 97 10.36 10.19 19.98
N LYS A 98 9.27 10.94 20.13
CA LYS A 98 9.07 11.87 21.26
C LYS A 98 8.99 11.15 22.62
N SER A 99 8.34 9.98 22.70
CA SER A 99 8.27 9.22 23.96
C SER A 99 9.64 8.67 24.39
N SER A 100 10.43 8.13 23.46
CA SER A 100 11.79 7.64 23.76
C SER A 100 12.78 8.73 24.19
N THR A 101 12.68 9.96 23.63
CA THR A 101 13.49 11.09 24.07
C THR A 101 13.10 11.57 25.48
N LYS A 102 11.81 11.55 25.81
CA LYS A 102 11.32 11.97 27.14
C LYS A 102 11.77 11.02 28.26
N VAL A 103 11.88 9.72 27.99
CA VAL A 103 12.41 8.73 28.96
C VAL A 103 13.91 8.91 29.17
N ARG A 104 14.71 9.16 28.12
CA ARG A 104 16.16 9.38 28.25
C ARG A 104 16.52 10.70 28.96
N GLY A 105 15.74 11.76 28.76
CA GLY A 105 15.94 13.04 29.44
C GLY A 105 15.60 13.04 30.94
N ALA A 106 14.82 12.04 31.41
CA ALA A 106 14.51 11.89 32.84
C ALA A 106 15.62 11.12 33.59
N ASP A 107 16.30 10.18 32.93
CA ASP A 107 17.41 9.39 33.49
C ASP A 107 18.68 10.24 33.66
N GLU A 108 19.03 11.09 32.67
CA GLU A 108 20.23 11.93 32.76
C GLU A 108 20.21 12.97 33.89
N ASN A 109 19.03 13.35 34.40
CA ASN A 109 18.90 14.27 35.53
C ASN A 109 18.94 13.59 36.90
N PHE A 110 18.87 12.25 36.98
CA PHE A 110 18.96 11.52 38.25
C PHE A 110 20.40 11.12 38.62
N ARG A 111 21.36 11.41 37.73
CA ARG A 111 22.76 10.97 37.84
C ARG A 111 23.75 12.09 38.16
N ARG A 112 23.31 13.14 38.86
CA ARG A 112 24.23 14.14 39.42
C ARG A 112 24.45 13.87 40.92
N PRO A 113 25.72 13.77 41.37
CA PRO A 113 26.09 13.53 42.76
C PRO A 113 25.76 14.71 43.68
#